data_AF-A0A7X8CT48-F1
#
_entry.id   AF-A0A7X8CT48-F1
#
_cell.length_a   1.000
_cell.length_b   1.000
_cell.length_c   1.000
_cell.angle_alpha   90.00
_cell.angle_beta   90.00
_cell.angle_gamma   90.00
#
_symmetry.space_group_name_H-M   'P 1'
#
loop_
_entity.id
_entity.type
_entity.pdbx_description
1 polymer ?
#
loop_
_entity_poly.entity_id
_entity_poly.type
_entity_poly.pdbx_seq_one_letter_code
_entity_poly.pdbx_strand_id
1 'polypeptide(L)'
;MKSTILIFAALSVSFLAVSQEPVTPDALPESKALLKYIYSISGKYILAGQHNFPNSGSRNTLFAANYIGETPPVWSQDFGFAAEGDKDSYLARPEIIREAIKQHKNGFIITLCWHAVPPTAEEPVTFQPARATDPSAPLSSVQGRLTDKQFRDILTPGTALYKQWVKQVDEIAGFLRQLQEAHVPVLWRPYHEMNGDWFWWGGRFEGKYTTAALYRQIFDRLVKYHKLKNLIWVWSVDRPSQPGREFERYFPGTKYLDILAIDIYGNDFNKSYYDGLKALSGGKPVTLGEVGNPPSPDIIKQQPGWVYWVVWAGMARGTSAEDYKKLVNSPNVLFLEDQAYLDGTAEYRAACGFEPVKIDRTADFTGEWRIDESESSISRNTGFSNTPYKLVVKHDQKNISVRSFSVVEWDDDDVTELTLPLDGKEITSTGFMNSPRVQVIFLSPAKDTLTIDTRITTKFGDKPPVDIKSKEVWTLAERGRKLIIIQKSDGMMGRGPVTNRLVYNKY
;
A
#
# COMPACT_ATOMS: atom_id res chain seq x y z
N MET A 1 -56.78 19.06 43.34
CA MET A 1 -55.46 18.76 42.75
C MET A 1 -55.50 17.35 42.17
N LYS A 2 -55.46 17.21 40.83
CA LYS A 2 -55.32 15.92 40.15
C LYS A 2 -53.91 15.88 39.56
N SER A 3 -53.08 14.96 40.03
CA SER A 3 -51.71 14.77 39.53
C SER A 3 -51.73 13.82 38.34
N THR A 4 -51.30 14.31 37.19
CA THR A 4 -51.06 13.52 35.97
C THR A 4 -49.65 12.94 36.05
N ILE A 5 -49.54 11.60 36.03
CA ILE A 5 -48.26 10.90 35.90
C ILE A 5 -47.96 10.75 34.40
N LEU A 6 -46.89 11.40 33.93
CA LEU A 6 -46.33 11.16 32.60
C LEU A 6 -45.35 9.99 32.67
N ILE A 7 -45.65 8.91 31.95
CA ILE A 7 -44.74 7.80 31.72
C ILE A 7 -43.91 8.13 30.46
N PHE A 8 -42.60 8.36 30.64
CA PHE A 8 -41.65 8.43 29.54
C PHE A 8 -41.30 7.00 29.09
N ALA A 9 -41.81 6.58 27.94
CA ALA A 9 -41.33 5.39 27.26
C ALA A 9 -39.98 5.71 26.58
N ALA A 10 -38.89 5.19 27.13
CA ALA A 10 -37.60 5.20 26.47
C ALA A 10 -37.62 4.22 25.30
N LEU A 11 -37.72 4.72 24.06
CA LEU A 11 -37.43 3.91 22.88
C LEU A 11 -35.92 3.61 22.85
N SER A 12 -35.55 2.41 23.25
CA SER A 12 -34.25 1.83 22.95
C SER A 12 -34.15 1.58 21.44
N VAL A 13 -33.45 2.45 20.72
CA VAL A 13 -33.03 2.18 19.34
C VAL A 13 -31.94 1.11 19.40
N SER A 14 -32.32 -0.15 19.23
CA SER A 14 -31.37 -1.23 19.02
C SER A 14 -30.70 -1.02 17.66
N PHE A 15 -29.43 -0.61 17.66
CA PHE A 15 -28.58 -0.75 16.48
C PHE A 15 -28.50 -2.25 16.16
N LEU A 16 -29.24 -2.70 15.15
CA LEU A 16 -29.03 -4.01 14.57
C LEU A 16 -27.56 -4.09 14.15
N ALA A 17 -26.78 -4.92 14.83
CA ALA A 17 -25.43 -5.22 14.42
C ALA A 17 -25.48 -5.74 12.98
N VAL A 18 -24.91 -4.99 12.04
CA VAL A 18 -24.79 -5.44 10.65
C VAL A 18 -23.97 -6.74 10.67
N SER A 19 -24.50 -7.79 10.05
CA SER A 19 -23.80 -9.07 9.96
C SER A 19 -22.45 -8.86 9.28
N GLN A 20 -21.37 -9.23 9.96
CA GLN A 20 -19.99 -9.18 9.45
C GLN A 20 -19.66 -10.40 8.55
N GLU A 21 -20.65 -11.24 8.26
CA GLU A 21 -20.50 -12.39 7.38
C GLU A 21 -20.48 -11.94 5.90
N PRO A 22 -19.62 -12.54 5.06
CA PRO A 22 -19.67 -12.30 3.61
C PRO A 22 -21.03 -12.67 3.02
N VAL A 23 -21.47 -11.95 1.98
CA VAL A 23 -22.71 -12.24 1.26
C VAL A 23 -22.69 -13.59 0.56
N THR A 24 -21.50 -14.11 0.28
CA THR A 24 -21.29 -15.46 -0.25
C THR A 24 -21.69 -16.50 0.81
N PRO A 25 -22.68 -17.37 0.56
CA PRO A 25 -23.06 -18.42 1.50
C PRO A 25 -21.90 -19.38 1.77
N ASP A 26 -21.75 -19.79 3.04
CA ASP A 26 -20.68 -20.68 3.49
C ASP A 26 -19.28 -20.22 3.07
N ALA A 27 -19.03 -18.90 3.13
CA ALA A 27 -17.72 -18.32 2.84
C ALA A 27 -16.60 -18.99 3.66
N LEU A 28 -15.40 -19.06 3.08
CA LEU A 28 -14.27 -19.69 3.74
C LEU A 28 -13.83 -18.91 5.00
N PRO A 29 -13.28 -19.57 6.03
CA PRO A 29 -12.84 -18.93 7.27
C PRO A 29 -11.92 -17.72 7.04
N GLU A 30 -11.01 -17.81 6.07
CA GLU A 30 -10.08 -16.75 5.67
C GLU A 30 -10.82 -15.51 5.16
N SER A 31 -11.88 -15.70 4.38
CA SER A 31 -12.71 -14.60 3.85
C SER A 31 -13.54 -13.94 4.94
N LYS A 32 -14.08 -14.73 5.88
CA LYS A 32 -14.79 -14.20 7.04
C LYS A 32 -13.85 -13.38 7.92
N ALA A 33 -12.64 -13.89 8.18
CA ALA A 33 -11.66 -13.22 9.01
C ALA A 33 -11.12 -11.94 8.36
N LEU A 34 -10.87 -11.95 7.04
CA LEU A 34 -10.50 -10.74 6.29
C LEU A 34 -11.62 -9.70 6.34
N LEU A 35 -12.88 -10.09 6.09
CA LEU A 35 -14.00 -9.15 6.14
C LEU A 35 -14.19 -8.58 7.56
N LYS A 36 -14.10 -9.42 8.60
CA LYS A 36 -14.10 -8.99 10.01
C LYS A 36 -13.01 -7.95 10.28
N TYR A 37 -11.79 -8.18 9.80
CA TYR A 37 -10.71 -7.20 9.93
C TYR A 37 -11.05 -5.87 9.24
N ILE A 38 -11.58 -5.90 8.01
CA ILE A 38 -12.01 -4.70 7.29
C ILE A 38 -13.09 -3.92 8.07
N TYR A 39 -14.06 -4.61 8.68
CA TYR A 39 -15.03 -3.96 9.58
C TYR A 39 -14.36 -3.33 10.81
N SER A 40 -13.37 -4.01 11.39
CA SER A 40 -12.69 -3.56 12.62
C SER A 40 -11.90 -2.27 12.45
N ILE A 41 -11.42 -1.99 11.23
CA ILE A 41 -10.67 -0.77 10.93
C ILE A 41 -11.55 0.41 10.49
N SER A 42 -12.78 0.16 10.05
CA SER A 42 -13.67 1.24 9.56
C SER A 42 -13.91 2.31 10.64
N GLY A 43 -13.69 3.58 10.29
CA GLY A 43 -13.79 4.70 11.23
C GLY A 43 -12.55 4.92 12.10
N LYS A 44 -11.56 4.01 12.06
CA LYS A 44 -10.35 4.06 12.89
C LYS A 44 -9.08 4.17 12.05
N TYR A 45 -8.95 3.33 11.03
CA TYR A 45 -7.80 3.27 10.15
C TYR A 45 -8.22 3.16 8.69
N ILE A 46 -7.29 3.54 7.82
CA ILE A 46 -7.36 3.35 6.38
C ILE A 46 -6.04 2.73 5.90
N LEU A 47 -6.14 1.67 5.08
CA LEU A 47 -4.96 0.96 4.57
C LEU A 47 -4.44 1.60 3.28
N ALA A 48 -3.13 1.74 3.17
CA ALA A 48 -2.50 2.12 1.91
C ALA A 48 -2.55 0.96 0.90
N GLY A 49 -2.80 1.27 -0.38
CA GLY A 49 -2.78 0.26 -1.44
C GLY A 49 -2.20 0.76 -2.74
N GLN A 50 -1.74 -0.19 -3.55
CA GLN A 50 -1.04 0.07 -4.80
C GLN A 50 -1.43 -0.96 -5.87
N HIS A 51 -1.81 -0.47 -7.04
CA HIS A 51 -2.11 -1.30 -8.22
C HIS A 51 -0.87 -1.61 -9.04
N ASN A 52 -0.85 -2.79 -9.66
CA ASN A 52 0.17 -3.23 -10.60
C ASN A 52 -0.51 -3.66 -11.91
N PHE A 53 0.12 -3.41 -13.05
CA PHE A 53 -0.40 -3.92 -14.32
C PHE A 53 -0.26 -5.45 -14.39
N PRO A 54 -1.14 -6.15 -15.12
CA PRO A 54 -1.11 -7.61 -15.31
C PRO A 54 0.29 -8.20 -15.52
N ASN A 55 1.04 -7.66 -16.49
CA ASN A 55 2.36 -8.16 -16.89
C ASN A 55 3.52 -7.49 -16.13
N SER A 56 3.30 -7.03 -14.89
CA SER A 56 4.31 -6.31 -14.10
C SER A 56 4.63 -6.90 -12.73
N GLY A 57 3.95 -7.99 -12.31
CA GLY A 57 4.10 -8.55 -10.98
C GLY A 57 3.93 -7.47 -9.90
N SER A 58 4.86 -7.40 -8.94
CA SER A 58 4.86 -6.36 -7.90
C SER A 58 5.68 -5.10 -8.23
N ARG A 59 6.02 -4.84 -9.50
CA ARG A 59 6.90 -3.72 -9.88
C ARG A 59 6.43 -2.36 -9.32
N ASN A 60 5.15 -2.04 -9.45
CA ASN A 60 4.63 -0.75 -9.00
C ASN A 60 4.49 -0.70 -7.47
N THR A 61 4.19 -1.82 -6.82
CA THR A 61 4.18 -1.95 -5.35
C THR A 61 5.58 -1.71 -4.79
N LEU A 62 6.59 -2.36 -5.34
CA LEU A 62 7.99 -2.16 -4.93
C LEU A 62 8.44 -0.72 -5.17
N PHE A 63 8.07 -0.15 -6.31
CA PHE A 63 8.36 1.24 -6.62
C PHE A 63 7.73 2.20 -5.61
N ALA A 64 6.42 2.07 -5.35
CA ALA A 64 5.69 2.89 -4.40
C ALA A 64 6.30 2.77 -3.01
N ALA A 65 6.58 1.54 -2.58
CA ALA A 65 7.13 1.29 -1.27
C ALA A 65 8.54 1.89 -1.09
N ASN A 66 9.36 1.87 -2.14
CA ASN A 66 10.66 2.54 -2.16
C ASN A 66 10.55 4.07 -2.16
N TYR A 67 9.52 4.62 -2.80
CA TYR A 67 9.30 6.07 -2.92
C TYR A 67 8.69 6.67 -1.66
N ILE A 68 7.76 5.95 -1.03
CA ILE A 68 7.05 6.34 0.20
C ILE A 68 7.96 6.14 1.42
N GLY A 69 8.79 5.10 1.40
CA GLY A 69 9.58 4.65 2.56
C GLY A 69 8.92 3.51 3.34
N GLU A 70 7.62 3.31 3.17
CA GLU A 70 6.79 2.28 3.80
C GLU A 70 6.01 1.48 2.73
N THR A 71 5.64 0.23 3.04
CA THR A 71 4.98 -0.67 2.08
C THR A 71 3.46 -0.57 2.13
N PRO A 72 2.77 -0.25 1.02
CA PRO A 72 1.30 -0.35 0.96
C PRO A 72 0.83 -1.80 1.16
N PRO A 73 0.05 -2.13 2.21
CA PRO A 73 -0.34 -3.52 2.51
C PRO A 73 -1.43 -4.07 1.59
N VAL A 74 -2.16 -3.23 0.87
CA VAL A 74 -3.15 -3.68 -0.12
C VAL A 74 -2.48 -3.78 -1.50
N TRP A 75 -2.29 -5.02 -1.96
CA TRP A 75 -1.73 -5.32 -3.27
C TRP A 75 -2.83 -5.55 -4.28
N SER A 76 -2.77 -4.83 -5.41
CA SER A 76 -3.79 -4.90 -6.46
C SER A 76 -3.26 -5.24 -7.84
N GLN A 77 -4.03 -6.03 -8.60
CA GLN A 77 -3.80 -6.33 -10.03
C GLN A 77 -5.13 -6.52 -10.79
N ASP A 78 -5.02 -6.59 -12.11
CA ASP A 78 -6.09 -6.90 -13.07
C ASP A 78 -5.81 -8.25 -13.76
N PHE A 79 -6.84 -8.90 -14.30
CA PHE A 79 -6.76 -10.12 -15.11
C PHE A 79 -6.32 -9.90 -16.56
N GLY A 80 -6.26 -8.65 -17.04
CA GLY A 80 -5.75 -8.31 -18.37
C GLY A 80 -6.66 -8.74 -19.53
N PHE A 81 -6.38 -8.18 -20.70
CA PHE A 81 -7.20 -8.32 -21.92
C PHE A 81 -6.39 -8.17 -23.23
N ALA A 82 -5.16 -7.65 -23.14
CA ALA A 82 -4.36 -7.25 -24.29
C ALA A 82 -3.45 -8.37 -24.81
N ALA A 83 -2.83 -8.14 -25.97
CA ALA A 83 -1.96 -9.11 -26.63
C ALA A 83 -0.69 -9.40 -25.80
N GLU A 84 0.07 -10.41 -26.24
CA GLU A 84 1.40 -10.69 -25.69
C GLU A 84 2.30 -9.45 -25.80
N GLY A 85 3.14 -9.23 -24.78
CA GLY A 85 4.06 -8.09 -24.72
C GLY A 85 3.44 -6.78 -24.22
N ASP A 86 2.11 -6.67 -24.18
CA ASP A 86 1.44 -5.53 -23.56
C ASP A 86 1.51 -5.61 -22.02
N LYS A 87 1.44 -4.45 -21.34
CA LYS A 87 1.38 -4.38 -19.88
C LYS A 87 0.11 -5.01 -19.32
N ASP A 88 -0.98 -4.99 -20.09
CA ASP A 88 -2.29 -5.54 -19.75
C ASP A 88 -2.54 -6.91 -20.41
N SER A 89 -1.47 -7.65 -20.73
CA SER A 89 -1.58 -8.93 -21.42
C SER A 89 -2.42 -9.96 -20.66
N TYR A 90 -3.41 -10.57 -21.33
CA TYR A 90 -4.22 -11.63 -20.73
C TYR A 90 -3.42 -12.92 -20.48
N LEU A 91 -2.29 -13.10 -21.19
CA LEU A 91 -1.40 -14.24 -20.98
C LEU A 91 -0.65 -14.19 -19.64
N ALA A 92 -0.69 -13.05 -18.93
CA ALA A 92 -0.07 -12.91 -17.62
C ALA A 92 -0.87 -13.58 -16.49
N ARG A 93 -2.11 -14.05 -16.72
CA ARG A 93 -3.00 -14.61 -15.67
C ARG A 93 -2.35 -15.69 -14.79
N PRO A 94 -1.59 -16.66 -15.32
CA PRO A 94 -0.90 -17.63 -14.48
C PRO A 94 0.17 -17.00 -13.55
N GLU A 95 0.83 -15.93 -14.00
CA GLU A 95 1.78 -15.17 -13.16
C GLU A 95 1.06 -14.31 -12.13
N ILE A 96 -0.05 -13.67 -12.51
CA ILE A 96 -0.91 -12.89 -11.60
C ILE A 96 -1.32 -13.75 -10.39
N ILE A 97 -1.76 -14.99 -10.63
CA ILE A 97 -2.14 -15.91 -9.55
C ILE A 97 -0.94 -16.30 -8.68
N ARG A 98 0.21 -16.63 -9.28
CA ARG A 98 1.42 -16.98 -8.52
C ARG A 98 1.92 -15.82 -7.66
N GLU A 99 1.90 -14.60 -8.20
CA GLU A 99 2.31 -13.41 -7.47
C GLU A 99 1.29 -13.06 -6.37
N ALA A 100 -0.02 -13.16 -6.62
CA ALA A 100 -1.04 -12.95 -5.59
C ALA A 100 -0.88 -13.91 -4.40
N ILE A 101 -0.62 -15.20 -4.65
CA ILE A 101 -0.33 -16.19 -3.61
C ILE A 101 0.93 -15.82 -2.82
N LYS A 102 1.98 -15.39 -3.52
CA LYS A 102 3.24 -14.96 -2.90
C LYS A 102 3.04 -13.72 -2.02
N GLN A 103 2.33 -12.70 -2.50
CA GLN A 103 2.08 -11.49 -1.73
C GLN A 103 1.16 -11.75 -0.54
N HIS A 104 0.15 -12.63 -0.69
CA HIS A 104 -0.68 -13.06 0.44
C HIS A 104 0.17 -13.69 1.56
N LYS A 105 1.08 -14.61 1.21
CA LYS A 105 2.03 -15.21 2.17
C LYS A 105 2.88 -14.14 2.88
N ASN A 106 3.32 -13.12 2.15
CA ASN A 106 4.13 -12.00 2.65
C ASN A 106 3.34 -10.97 3.48
N GLY A 107 2.03 -11.15 3.68
CA GLY A 107 1.25 -10.27 4.56
C GLY A 107 0.36 -9.26 3.86
N PHE A 108 0.31 -9.27 2.53
CA PHE A 108 -0.54 -8.35 1.78
C PHE A 108 -1.99 -8.83 1.75
N ILE A 109 -2.91 -7.88 1.75
CA ILE A 109 -4.31 -8.10 1.38
C ILE A 109 -4.43 -8.01 -0.14
N ILE A 110 -5.07 -9.01 -0.74
CA ILE A 110 -5.16 -9.14 -2.21
C ILE A 110 -6.48 -8.54 -2.71
N THR A 111 -6.40 -7.60 -3.65
CA THR A 111 -7.57 -7.11 -4.40
C THR A 111 -7.37 -7.26 -5.90
N LEU A 112 -8.35 -7.84 -6.59
CA LEU A 112 -8.29 -8.07 -8.03
C LEU A 112 -9.48 -7.41 -8.70
N CYS A 113 -9.24 -6.72 -9.82
CA CYS A 113 -10.26 -6.21 -10.73
C CYS A 113 -10.17 -6.92 -12.08
N TRP A 114 -11.10 -6.60 -13.00
CA TRP A 114 -11.11 -7.19 -14.33
C TRP A 114 -11.65 -6.22 -15.37
N HIS A 115 -10.76 -5.71 -16.22
CA HIS A 115 -11.15 -5.05 -17.46
C HIS A 115 -11.64 -6.09 -18.48
N ALA A 116 -12.90 -6.51 -18.33
CA ALA A 116 -13.48 -7.62 -19.07
C ALA A 116 -13.58 -7.33 -20.57
N VAL A 117 -13.23 -8.32 -21.40
CA VAL A 117 -13.48 -8.31 -22.84
C VAL A 117 -14.99 -8.44 -23.11
N PRO A 118 -15.58 -7.66 -24.04
CA PRO A 118 -16.99 -7.79 -24.35
C PRO A 118 -17.28 -9.17 -24.96
N PRO A 119 -18.45 -9.78 -24.67
CA PRO A 119 -18.85 -11.06 -25.28
C PRO A 119 -19.03 -11.04 -26.81
N THR A 120 -18.87 -9.88 -27.44
CA THR A 120 -18.83 -9.70 -28.91
C THR A 120 -17.46 -9.96 -29.52
N ALA A 121 -16.42 -10.21 -28.70
CA ALA A 121 -15.06 -10.46 -29.14
C ALA A 121 -14.37 -11.56 -28.32
N GLU A 122 -13.21 -12.02 -28.80
CA GLU A 122 -12.29 -12.88 -28.08
C GLU A 122 -11.01 -12.10 -27.76
N GLU A 123 -10.28 -12.54 -26.74
CA GLU A 123 -8.96 -11.99 -26.44
C GLU A 123 -7.94 -12.37 -27.52
N PRO A 124 -6.97 -11.48 -27.83
CA PRO A 124 -6.76 -10.17 -27.21
C PRO A 124 -7.62 -9.06 -27.83
N VAL A 125 -7.89 -8.01 -27.03
CA VAL A 125 -8.51 -6.76 -27.49
C VAL A 125 -7.70 -5.54 -27.07
N THR A 126 -8.05 -4.36 -27.58
CA THR A 126 -7.48 -3.09 -27.14
C THR A 126 -8.31 -2.46 -26.02
N PHE A 127 -7.70 -1.54 -25.26
CA PHE A 127 -8.42 -0.80 -24.23
C PHE A 127 -9.47 0.14 -24.85
N GLN A 128 -9.03 0.95 -25.82
CA GLN A 128 -9.90 1.85 -26.60
C GLN A 128 -10.26 1.22 -27.94
N PRO A 129 -11.44 1.52 -28.49
CA PRO A 129 -11.79 1.08 -29.84
C PRO A 129 -10.81 1.61 -30.87
N ALA A 130 -10.48 0.79 -31.87
CA ALA A 130 -9.68 1.23 -33.00
C ALA A 130 -10.37 2.40 -33.73
N ARG A 131 -9.58 3.35 -34.23
CA ARG A 131 -10.13 4.49 -34.99
C ARG A 131 -10.79 3.98 -36.28
N ALA A 132 -12.12 4.10 -36.33
CA ALA A 132 -13.01 4.05 -37.50
C ALA A 132 -12.67 3.00 -38.59
N THR A 133 -12.73 1.70 -38.25
CA THR A 133 -12.61 0.64 -39.27
C THR A 133 -13.95 0.15 -39.82
N ASP A 134 -15.04 0.21 -39.05
CA ASP A 134 -16.43 0.04 -39.48
C ASP A 134 -17.36 0.26 -38.26
N PRO A 135 -18.25 1.27 -38.23
CA PRO A 135 -19.19 1.47 -37.10
C PRO A 135 -20.15 0.31 -36.87
N SER A 136 -20.31 -0.59 -37.84
CA SER A 136 -21.17 -1.78 -37.76
C SER A 136 -20.44 -3.02 -37.25
N ALA A 137 -19.11 -2.98 -37.14
CA ALA A 137 -18.34 -4.08 -36.59
C ALA A 137 -18.71 -4.34 -35.12
N PRO A 138 -18.74 -5.61 -34.67
CA PRO A 138 -18.93 -5.93 -33.26
C PRO A 138 -17.88 -5.25 -32.40
N LEU A 139 -18.26 -4.79 -31.21
CA LEU A 139 -17.33 -4.15 -30.27
C LEU A 139 -16.21 -5.13 -29.90
N SER A 140 -14.96 -4.74 -30.11
CA SER A 140 -13.76 -5.54 -29.85
C SER A 140 -12.71 -4.76 -29.04
N SER A 141 -13.18 -4.05 -28.01
CA SER A 141 -12.37 -3.29 -27.06
C SER A 141 -13.06 -3.24 -25.70
N VAL A 142 -12.29 -3.02 -24.63
CA VAL A 142 -12.83 -2.90 -23.27
C VAL A 142 -13.74 -1.67 -23.16
N GLN A 143 -13.30 -0.54 -23.70
CA GLN A 143 -14.13 0.65 -23.83
C GLN A 143 -15.05 0.58 -25.04
N GLY A 144 -16.24 1.17 -24.91
CA GLY A 144 -17.25 1.25 -25.95
C GLY A 144 -18.62 0.79 -25.46
N ARG A 145 -19.63 0.90 -26.32
CA ARG A 145 -21.02 0.65 -25.95
C ARG A 145 -21.62 -0.48 -26.79
N LEU A 146 -22.14 -1.51 -26.12
CA LEU A 146 -22.95 -2.54 -26.77
C LEU A 146 -24.33 -1.98 -27.14
N THR A 147 -24.92 -2.50 -28.22
CA THR A 147 -26.34 -2.25 -28.52
C THR A 147 -27.25 -2.83 -27.44
N ASP A 148 -28.47 -2.30 -27.31
CA ASP A 148 -29.45 -2.82 -26.33
C ASP A 148 -29.79 -4.28 -26.57
N LYS A 149 -29.80 -4.71 -27.84
CA LYS A 149 -29.99 -6.12 -28.19
C LYS A 149 -28.82 -6.98 -27.70
N GLN A 150 -27.57 -6.58 -27.96
CA GLN A 150 -26.40 -7.34 -27.49
C GLN A 150 -26.36 -7.45 -25.97
N PHE A 151 -26.63 -6.35 -25.24
CA PHE A 151 -26.65 -6.36 -23.79
C PHE A 151 -27.77 -7.25 -23.22
N ARG A 152 -28.96 -7.20 -23.82
CA ARG A 152 -30.06 -8.13 -23.50
C ARG A 152 -29.65 -9.58 -23.78
N ASP A 153 -29.01 -9.85 -24.90
CA ASP A 153 -28.62 -11.21 -25.27
C ASP A 153 -27.60 -11.76 -24.26
N ILE A 154 -26.63 -10.97 -23.78
CA ILE A 154 -25.69 -11.34 -22.70
C ILE A 154 -26.40 -11.72 -21.40
N LEU A 155 -27.54 -11.10 -21.10
CA LEU A 155 -28.35 -11.36 -19.91
C LEU A 155 -29.44 -12.43 -20.11
N THR A 156 -29.47 -13.07 -21.29
CA THR A 156 -30.51 -14.04 -21.66
C THR A 156 -29.88 -15.42 -21.88
N PRO A 157 -30.07 -16.38 -20.94
CA PRO A 157 -29.56 -17.73 -21.09
C PRO A 157 -29.93 -18.37 -22.42
N GLY A 158 -28.95 -19.00 -23.07
CA GLY A 158 -29.13 -19.72 -24.33
C GLY A 158 -28.75 -18.95 -25.60
N THR A 159 -28.66 -17.62 -25.54
CA THR A 159 -28.16 -16.82 -26.68
C THR A 159 -26.67 -17.08 -26.94
N ALA A 160 -26.19 -16.73 -28.13
CA ALA A 160 -24.77 -16.84 -28.46
C ALA A 160 -23.89 -15.96 -27.55
N LEU A 161 -24.30 -14.71 -27.31
CA LEU A 161 -23.55 -13.78 -26.45
C LEU A 161 -23.55 -14.19 -24.98
N TYR A 162 -24.64 -14.80 -24.48
CA TYR A 162 -24.64 -15.39 -23.14
C TYR A 162 -23.64 -16.55 -23.04
N LYS A 163 -23.59 -17.43 -24.04
CA LYS A 163 -22.63 -18.54 -24.07
C LYS A 163 -21.18 -18.05 -24.11
N GLN A 164 -20.91 -17.00 -24.88
CA GLN A 164 -19.58 -16.38 -24.92
C GLN A 164 -19.22 -15.71 -23.59
N TRP A 165 -20.16 -14.96 -22.99
CA TRP A 165 -20.00 -14.40 -21.66
C TRP A 165 -19.70 -15.49 -20.62
N VAL A 166 -20.41 -16.62 -20.67
CA VAL A 166 -20.14 -17.79 -19.80
C VAL A 166 -18.71 -18.29 -20.00
N LYS A 167 -18.24 -18.49 -21.24
CA LYS A 167 -16.87 -18.93 -21.54
C LYS A 167 -15.84 -18.01 -20.91
N GLN A 168 -15.99 -16.70 -21.08
CA GLN A 168 -15.09 -15.69 -20.54
C GLN A 168 -15.10 -15.68 -19.00
N VAL A 169 -16.27 -15.71 -18.36
CA VAL A 169 -16.38 -15.75 -16.90
C VAL A 169 -15.83 -17.06 -16.32
N ASP A 170 -16.05 -18.19 -16.99
CA ASP A 170 -15.57 -19.49 -16.54
C ASP A 170 -14.04 -19.59 -16.58
N GLU A 171 -13.39 -18.91 -17.52
CA GLU A 171 -11.93 -18.79 -17.56
C GLU A 171 -11.40 -18.05 -16.32
N ILE A 172 -11.95 -16.88 -16.01
CA ILE A 172 -11.58 -16.11 -14.80
C ILE A 172 -11.89 -16.91 -13.53
N ALA A 173 -13.02 -17.63 -13.49
CA ALA A 173 -13.39 -18.48 -12.37
C ALA A 173 -12.35 -19.59 -12.12
N GLY A 174 -11.71 -20.12 -13.17
CA GLY A 174 -10.62 -21.09 -13.05
C GLY A 174 -9.41 -20.53 -12.30
N PHE A 175 -9.04 -19.28 -12.56
CA PHE A 175 -7.96 -18.61 -11.84
C PHE A 175 -8.35 -18.22 -10.40
N LEU A 176 -9.56 -17.72 -10.18
CA LEU A 176 -10.07 -17.45 -8.83
C LEU A 176 -10.18 -18.73 -7.98
N ARG A 177 -10.45 -19.89 -8.60
CA ARG A 177 -10.45 -21.20 -7.93
C ARG A 177 -9.06 -21.59 -7.45
N GLN A 178 -8.01 -21.33 -8.23
CA GLN A 178 -6.64 -21.57 -7.79
C GLN A 178 -6.29 -20.75 -6.53
N LEU A 179 -6.76 -19.51 -6.45
CA LEU A 179 -6.62 -18.70 -5.23
C LEU A 179 -7.40 -19.29 -4.06
N GLN A 180 -8.61 -19.81 -4.30
CA GLN A 180 -9.39 -20.51 -3.27
C GLN A 180 -8.65 -21.75 -2.74
N GLU A 181 -8.13 -22.59 -3.63
CA GLU A 181 -7.36 -23.78 -3.28
C GLU A 181 -6.06 -23.45 -2.54
N ALA A 182 -5.51 -22.26 -2.79
CA ALA A 182 -4.38 -21.70 -2.06
C ALA A 182 -4.77 -20.94 -0.78
N HIS A 183 -6.04 -21.01 -0.35
CA HIS A 183 -6.56 -20.32 0.83
C HIS A 183 -6.36 -18.79 0.81
N VAL A 184 -6.39 -18.19 -0.38
CA VAL A 184 -6.27 -16.73 -0.57
C VAL A 184 -7.66 -16.12 -0.67
N PRO A 185 -8.13 -15.33 0.31
CA PRO A 185 -9.31 -14.51 0.14
C PRO A 185 -9.00 -13.30 -0.74
N VAL A 186 -9.97 -12.92 -1.58
CA VAL A 186 -9.78 -11.87 -2.59
C VAL A 186 -10.85 -10.80 -2.43
N LEU A 187 -10.43 -9.55 -2.30
CA LEU A 187 -11.30 -8.39 -2.50
C LEU A 187 -11.57 -8.25 -4.01
N TRP A 188 -12.65 -8.88 -4.47
CA TRP A 188 -13.00 -9.04 -5.87
C TRP A 188 -13.84 -7.87 -6.37
N ARG A 189 -13.31 -7.12 -7.35
CA ARG A 189 -13.89 -5.87 -7.87
C ARG A 189 -14.24 -5.98 -9.36
N PRO A 190 -15.23 -6.81 -9.75
CA PRO A 190 -15.63 -6.97 -11.14
C PRO A 190 -16.42 -5.77 -11.65
N TYR A 191 -16.31 -5.51 -12.95
CA TYR A 191 -17.12 -4.51 -13.64
C TYR A 191 -17.10 -3.16 -12.91
N HIS A 192 -15.92 -2.65 -12.56
CA HIS A 192 -15.73 -1.37 -11.84
C HIS A 192 -16.17 -0.16 -12.68
N GLU A 193 -16.34 0.99 -12.03
CA GLU A 193 -16.79 2.25 -12.63
C GLU A 193 -18.12 2.15 -13.38
N MET A 194 -19.02 1.29 -12.90
CA MET A 194 -20.15 0.85 -13.72
C MET A 194 -21.26 1.90 -13.92
N ASN A 195 -21.24 2.98 -13.15
CA ASN A 195 -22.08 4.16 -13.36
C ASN A 195 -21.52 5.11 -14.44
N GLY A 196 -20.31 4.88 -14.92
CA GLY A 196 -19.77 5.45 -16.15
C GLY A 196 -20.28 4.73 -17.40
N ASP A 197 -20.15 5.37 -18.55
CA ASP A 197 -20.61 4.87 -19.87
C ASP A 197 -19.46 4.58 -20.85
N TRP A 198 -18.21 4.62 -20.37
CA TRP A 198 -17.01 4.32 -21.18
C TRP A 198 -16.74 2.83 -21.32
N PHE A 199 -17.11 2.00 -20.34
CA PHE A 199 -16.97 0.55 -20.43
C PHE A 199 -18.26 -0.14 -20.90
N TRP A 200 -18.13 -1.25 -21.61
CA TRP A 200 -19.27 -1.94 -22.22
C TRP A 200 -20.32 -2.43 -21.22
N TRP A 201 -19.91 -2.65 -19.97
CA TRP A 201 -20.79 -3.10 -18.87
C TRP A 201 -21.55 -1.94 -18.20
N GLY A 202 -21.13 -0.69 -18.40
CA GLY A 202 -21.60 0.47 -17.65
C GLY A 202 -22.79 1.21 -18.28
N GLY A 203 -23.33 2.17 -17.52
CA GLY A 203 -24.28 3.18 -18.03
C GLY A 203 -25.68 2.65 -18.38
N ARG A 204 -26.13 1.53 -17.79
CA ARG A 204 -27.44 0.93 -18.02
C ARG A 204 -28.21 0.71 -16.72
N PHE A 205 -29.21 1.54 -16.45
CA PHE A 205 -29.99 1.50 -15.20
C PHE A 205 -31.51 1.42 -15.40
N GLU A 206 -32.00 1.52 -16.63
CA GLU A 206 -33.44 1.47 -16.93
C GLU A 206 -33.90 0.09 -17.41
N GLY A 207 -35.11 -0.29 -17.01
CA GLY A 207 -35.73 -1.55 -17.42
C GLY A 207 -35.11 -2.79 -16.76
N LYS A 208 -35.21 -3.94 -17.45
CA LYS A 208 -34.79 -5.24 -16.92
C LYS A 208 -33.31 -5.56 -17.17
N TYR A 209 -32.74 -5.05 -18.26
CA TYR A 209 -31.39 -5.39 -18.73
C TYR A 209 -30.40 -4.31 -18.30
N THR A 210 -30.09 -4.29 -17.01
CA THR A 210 -29.26 -3.26 -16.38
C THR A 210 -27.87 -3.76 -16.02
N THR A 211 -26.94 -2.83 -15.83
CA THR A 211 -25.61 -3.06 -15.26
C THR A 211 -25.70 -3.78 -13.91
N ALA A 212 -26.66 -3.41 -13.05
CA ALA A 212 -26.92 -4.12 -11.80
C ALA A 212 -27.35 -5.59 -12.03
N ALA A 213 -28.11 -5.88 -13.10
CA ALA A 213 -28.47 -7.24 -13.46
C ALA A 213 -27.25 -8.06 -13.95
N LEU A 214 -26.33 -7.43 -14.69
CA LEU A 214 -25.06 -8.06 -15.09
C LEU A 214 -24.17 -8.38 -13.88
N TYR A 215 -24.08 -7.47 -12.91
CA TYR A 215 -23.35 -7.70 -11.66
C TYR A 215 -23.94 -8.90 -10.89
N ARG A 216 -25.27 -9.00 -10.78
CA ARG A 216 -25.93 -10.17 -10.17
C ARG A 216 -25.69 -11.45 -10.96
N GLN A 217 -25.58 -11.38 -12.29
CA GLN A 217 -25.32 -12.53 -13.14
C GLN A 217 -23.92 -13.13 -12.91
N ILE A 218 -22.88 -12.28 -12.83
CA ILE A 218 -21.52 -12.75 -12.51
C ILE A 218 -21.45 -13.27 -11.06
N PHE A 219 -22.15 -12.62 -10.11
CA PHE A 219 -22.28 -13.13 -8.76
C PHE A 219 -22.83 -14.56 -8.74
N ASP A 220 -23.97 -14.79 -9.38
CA ASP A 220 -24.59 -16.11 -9.42
C ASP A 220 -23.71 -17.15 -10.13
N ARG A 221 -23.00 -16.77 -11.19
CA ARG A 221 -22.08 -17.69 -11.89
C ARG A 221 -20.88 -18.07 -11.01
N LEU A 222 -20.23 -17.11 -10.36
CA LEU A 222 -19.06 -17.38 -9.53
C LEU A 222 -19.41 -18.09 -8.22
N VAL A 223 -20.47 -17.64 -7.54
CA VAL A 223 -20.88 -18.18 -6.24
C VAL A 223 -21.68 -19.47 -6.39
N LYS A 224 -22.77 -19.48 -7.17
CA LYS A 224 -23.70 -20.61 -7.20
C LYS A 224 -23.22 -21.73 -8.12
N TYR A 225 -22.64 -21.40 -9.28
CA TYR A 225 -22.17 -22.40 -10.24
C TYR A 225 -20.73 -22.85 -9.93
N HIS A 226 -19.77 -21.92 -9.82
CA HIS A 226 -18.37 -22.26 -9.57
C HIS A 226 -18.02 -22.55 -8.11
N LYS A 227 -18.93 -22.26 -7.17
CA LYS A 227 -18.72 -22.48 -5.73
C LYS A 227 -17.48 -21.76 -5.19
N LEU A 228 -17.22 -20.56 -5.71
CA LEU A 228 -16.18 -19.68 -5.17
C LEU A 228 -16.70 -19.02 -3.89
N LYS A 229 -16.02 -19.36 -2.80
CA LYS A 229 -16.28 -19.03 -1.39
C LYS A 229 -15.18 -18.17 -0.77
N ASN A 230 -14.11 -17.90 -1.51
CA ASN A 230 -12.99 -17.05 -1.11
C ASN A 230 -13.14 -15.57 -1.52
N LEU A 231 -14.25 -15.19 -2.18
CA LEU A 231 -14.44 -13.84 -2.72
C LEU A 231 -15.21 -12.96 -1.75
N ILE A 232 -14.64 -11.79 -1.47
CA ILE A 232 -15.29 -10.64 -0.82
C ILE A 232 -15.67 -9.66 -1.93
N TRP A 233 -16.96 -9.40 -2.08
CA TRP A 233 -17.51 -8.68 -3.22
C TRP A 233 -17.41 -7.17 -3.05
N VAL A 234 -16.60 -6.53 -3.89
CA VAL A 234 -16.41 -5.07 -3.93
C VAL A 234 -17.21 -4.51 -5.11
N TRP A 235 -18.24 -3.73 -4.82
CA TRP A 235 -19.02 -3.01 -5.83
C TRP A 235 -18.43 -1.60 -6.00
N SER A 236 -17.81 -1.30 -7.15
CA SER A 236 -17.03 -0.08 -7.37
C SER A 236 -17.64 0.83 -8.43
N VAL A 237 -17.99 2.06 -8.03
CA VAL A 237 -18.50 3.11 -8.91
C VAL A 237 -17.41 4.15 -9.21
N ASP A 238 -17.60 4.99 -10.23
CA ASP A 238 -16.91 6.28 -10.35
C ASP A 238 -17.78 7.38 -9.72
N ARG A 239 -17.26 8.60 -9.67
CA ARG A 239 -17.94 9.80 -9.20
C ARG A 239 -19.22 10.08 -9.99
N PRO A 240 -20.32 10.46 -9.31
CA PRO A 240 -21.61 10.77 -9.93
C PRO A 240 -21.59 12.18 -10.52
N SER A 241 -20.65 12.43 -11.44
CA SER A 241 -20.32 13.74 -11.99
C SER A 241 -21.38 14.33 -12.92
N GLN A 242 -22.38 13.55 -13.32
CA GLN A 242 -23.45 13.94 -14.25
C GLN A 242 -24.78 13.23 -13.90
N PRO A 243 -25.94 13.77 -14.31
CA PRO A 243 -27.24 13.12 -14.13
C PRO A 243 -27.26 11.70 -14.69
N GLY A 244 -27.91 10.77 -13.99
CA GLY A 244 -27.97 9.36 -14.39
C GLY A 244 -26.77 8.52 -13.92
N ARG A 245 -25.81 9.11 -13.19
CA ARG A 245 -24.68 8.41 -12.56
C ARG A 245 -24.82 8.23 -11.05
N GLU A 246 -25.99 8.52 -10.50
CA GLU A 246 -26.28 8.35 -9.06
C GLU A 246 -26.06 6.90 -8.63
N PHE A 247 -25.45 6.69 -7.46
CA PHE A 247 -25.01 5.37 -6.99
C PHE A 247 -26.14 4.36 -6.92
N GLU A 248 -27.31 4.79 -6.45
CA GLU A 248 -28.49 3.97 -6.22
C GLU A 248 -29.01 3.31 -7.51
N ARG A 249 -28.79 3.95 -8.66
CA ARG A 249 -29.24 3.44 -9.98
C ARG A 249 -28.50 2.18 -10.41
N TYR A 250 -27.28 1.99 -9.93
CA TYR A 250 -26.40 0.88 -10.30
C TYR A 250 -26.24 -0.14 -9.16
N PHE A 251 -26.90 0.10 -8.02
CA PHE A 251 -26.78 -0.72 -6.83
C PHE A 251 -27.37 -2.12 -7.06
N PRO A 252 -26.57 -3.20 -6.91
CA PRO A 252 -27.05 -4.55 -7.20
C PRO A 252 -27.92 -5.12 -6.08
N GLY A 253 -27.95 -4.45 -4.92
CA GLY A 253 -28.61 -4.87 -3.69
C GLY A 253 -27.61 -5.39 -2.65
N THR A 254 -27.91 -5.20 -1.36
CA THR A 254 -27.02 -5.54 -0.23
C THR A 254 -26.67 -7.04 -0.12
N LYS A 255 -27.42 -7.92 -0.81
CA LYS A 255 -27.17 -9.37 -0.87
C LYS A 255 -26.10 -9.78 -1.88
N TYR A 256 -25.57 -8.84 -2.65
CA TYR A 256 -24.63 -9.11 -3.74
C TYR A 256 -23.26 -8.47 -3.54
N LEU A 257 -23.05 -7.74 -2.44
CA LEU A 257 -21.78 -7.06 -2.17
C LEU A 257 -21.45 -7.05 -0.67
N ASP A 258 -20.15 -7.02 -0.38
CA ASP A 258 -19.59 -6.91 0.96
C ASP A 258 -19.08 -5.51 1.26
N ILE A 259 -18.49 -4.85 0.25
CA ILE A 259 -17.85 -3.53 0.36
C ILE A 259 -18.32 -2.65 -0.81
N LEU A 260 -18.57 -1.36 -0.54
CA LEU A 260 -18.83 -0.37 -1.58
C LEU A 260 -17.54 0.41 -1.84
N ALA A 261 -17.21 0.64 -3.10
CA ALA A 261 -16.02 1.34 -3.51
C ALA A 261 -16.37 2.50 -4.44
N ILE A 262 -15.54 3.54 -4.41
CA ILE A 262 -15.57 4.61 -5.38
C ILE A 262 -14.16 4.88 -5.92
N ASP A 263 -14.06 5.14 -7.22
CA ASP A 263 -12.82 5.53 -7.87
C ASP A 263 -12.77 7.07 -7.95
N ILE A 264 -11.67 7.67 -7.47
CA ILE A 264 -11.51 9.13 -7.34
C ILE A 264 -10.18 9.58 -7.94
N TYR A 265 -10.26 10.27 -9.07
CA TYR A 265 -9.11 10.90 -9.72
C TYR A 265 -9.19 12.44 -9.61
N GLY A 266 -8.01 13.09 -9.62
CA GLY A 266 -7.91 14.55 -9.59
C GLY A 266 -8.16 15.20 -8.23
N ASN A 267 -7.91 14.48 -7.12
CA ASN A 267 -8.10 14.96 -5.74
C ASN A 267 -9.55 15.40 -5.41
N ASP A 268 -10.55 14.92 -6.14
CA ASP A 268 -11.97 15.27 -5.96
C ASP A 268 -12.64 14.45 -4.85
N PHE A 269 -12.13 14.57 -3.63
CA PHE A 269 -12.68 13.91 -2.44
C PHE A 269 -13.92 14.64 -1.89
N ASN A 270 -14.91 14.88 -2.74
CA ASN A 270 -16.12 15.59 -2.34
C ASN A 270 -16.87 14.82 -1.23
N LYS A 271 -17.23 15.52 -0.16
CA LYS A 271 -17.92 14.94 1.00
C LYS A 271 -19.27 14.30 0.61
N SER A 272 -19.96 14.82 -0.40
CA SER A 272 -21.25 14.25 -0.84
C SER A 272 -21.10 12.83 -1.38
N TYR A 273 -19.98 12.50 -2.02
CA TYR A 273 -19.71 11.14 -2.51
C TYR A 273 -19.54 10.18 -1.34
N TYR A 274 -18.75 10.58 -0.34
CA TYR A 274 -18.57 9.82 0.90
C TYR A 274 -19.91 9.62 1.64
N ASP A 275 -20.67 10.69 1.86
CA ASP A 275 -21.94 10.64 2.58
C ASP A 275 -22.98 9.78 1.84
N GLY A 276 -23.06 9.91 0.51
CA GLY A 276 -23.95 9.11 -0.33
C GLY A 276 -23.61 7.61 -0.29
N LEU A 277 -22.33 7.27 -0.41
CA LEU A 277 -21.89 5.87 -0.36
C LEU A 277 -22.10 5.27 1.04
N LYS A 278 -21.86 6.05 2.11
CA LYS A 278 -22.16 5.64 3.50
C LYS A 278 -23.66 5.45 3.73
N ALA A 279 -24.50 6.30 3.17
CA ALA A 279 -25.96 6.16 3.27
C ALA A 279 -26.44 4.89 2.55
N LEU A 280 -25.90 4.62 1.36
CA LEU A 280 -26.22 3.43 0.57
C LEU A 280 -25.69 2.12 1.18
N SER A 281 -24.61 2.18 1.97
CA SER A 281 -23.91 0.98 2.43
C SER A 281 -24.71 0.12 3.42
N GLY A 282 -25.71 0.68 4.09
CA GLY A 282 -26.45 0.00 5.15
C GLY A 282 -25.53 -0.48 6.28
N GLY A 283 -24.43 0.25 6.52
CA GLY A 283 -23.41 -0.08 7.52
C GLY A 283 -22.28 -1.00 7.05
N LYS A 284 -22.31 -1.47 5.78
CA LYS A 284 -21.17 -2.13 5.15
C LYS A 284 -19.97 -1.15 5.00
N PRO A 285 -18.72 -1.65 4.94
CA PRO A 285 -17.54 -0.82 4.73
C PRO A 285 -17.59 -0.10 3.38
N VAL A 286 -16.98 1.07 3.34
CA VAL A 286 -16.77 1.86 2.12
C VAL A 286 -15.28 2.05 1.89
N THR A 287 -14.84 2.07 0.63
CA THR A 287 -13.41 2.15 0.28
C THR A 287 -13.16 3.00 -0.96
N LEU A 288 -11.91 3.38 -1.18
CA LEU A 288 -11.46 4.05 -2.40
C LEU A 288 -10.88 2.98 -3.34
N GLY A 289 -11.67 2.56 -4.33
CA GLY A 289 -11.34 1.44 -5.21
C GLY A 289 -10.09 1.70 -6.05
N GLU A 290 -9.99 2.93 -6.55
CA GLU A 290 -8.85 3.50 -7.25
C GLU A 290 -8.70 4.98 -6.93
N VAL A 291 -7.45 5.44 -6.84
CA VAL A 291 -7.14 6.87 -6.76
C VAL A 291 -5.92 7.21 -7.61
N GLY A 292 -5.89 8.43 -8.13
CA GLY A 292 -4.65 9.01 -8.66
C GLY A 292 -3.70 9.43 -7.53
N ASN A 293 -4.25 10.08 -6.51
CA ASN A 293 -3.57 10.53 -5.30
C ASN A 293 -4.32 10.00 -4.08
N PRO A 294 -3.64 9.50 -3.03
CA PRO A 294 -4.32 9.13 -1.79
C PRO A 294 -4.98 10.36 -1.14
N PRO A 295 -6.04 10.15 -0.33
CA PRO A 295 -6.68 11.24 0.41
C PRO A 295 -5.68 11.85 1.40
N SER A 296 -5.63 13.17 1.51
CA SER A 296 -4.77 13.84 2.50
C SER A 296 -5.22 13.50 3.94
N PRO A 297 -4.35 13.67 4.96
CA PRO A 297 -4.75 13.48 6.35
C PRO A 297 -6.00 14.28 6.76
N ASP A 298 -6.19 15.49 6.22
CA ASP A 298 -7.38 16.31 6.48
C ASP A 298 -8.65 15.71 5.87
N ILE A 299 -8.56 15.13 4.67
CA ILE A 299 -9.68 14.41 4.06
C ILE A 299 -10.01 13.16 4.87
N ILE A 300 -9.00 12.38 5.27
CA ILE A 300 -9.18 11.18 6.11
C ILE A 300 -9.90 11.55 7.42
N LYS A 301 -9.50 12.65 8.06
CA LYS A 301 -10.15 13.14 9.29
C LYS A 301 -11.62 13.51 9.08
N GLN A 302 -11.97 14.08 7.92
CA GLN A 302 -13.34 14.46 7.57
C GLN A 302 -14.18 13.27 7.07
N GLN A 303 -13.53 12.22 6.55
CA GLN A 303 -14.14 11.05 5.93
C GLN A 303 -13.54 9.74 6.49
N PRO A 304 -13.65 9.49 7.82
CA PRO A 304 -12.90 8.42 8.48
C PRO A 304 -13.36 7.00 8.14
N GLY A 305 -14.48 6.85 7.41
CA GLY A 305 -15.09 5.55 7.10
C GLY A 305 -14.40 4.76 5.99
N TRP A 306 -13.48 5.37 5.24
CA TRP A 306 -12.72 4.72 4.18
C TRP A 306 -11.77 3.65 4.76
N VAL A 307 -11.89 2.39 4.28
CA VAL A 307 -11.09 1.28 4.84
C VAL A 307 -9.77 1.03 4.11
N TYR A 308 -9.66 1.34 2.82
CA TYR A 308 -8.40 1.37 2.10
C TYR A 308 -8.47 2.33 0.90
N TRP A 309 -7.32 2.58 0.27
CA TRP A 309 -7.27 3.08 -1.11
C TRP A 309 -6.37 2.21 -1.98
N VAL A 310 -6.46 2.38 -3.30
CA VAL A 310 -5.48 1.80 -4.23
C VAL A 310 -4.99 2.88 -5.19
N VAL A 311 -3.71 3.25 -5.10
CA VAL A 311 -3.10 4.16 -6.09
C VAL A 311 -2.93 3.44 -7.42
N TRP A 312 -3.35 4.08 -8.52
CA TRP A 312 -3.30 3.47 -9.84
C TRP A 312 -1.88 3.39 -10.42
N ALA A 313 -1.26 2.20 -10.35
CA ALA A 313 -0.04 1.84 -11.06
C ALA A 313 1.07 2.91 -10.97
N GLY A 314 1.45 3.51 -12.11
CA GLY A 314 2.51 4.51 -12.17
C GLY A 314 2.20 5.84 -11.48
N MET A 315 0.97 6.05 -11.00
CA MET A 315 0.54 7.30 -10.37
C MET A 315 1.05 7.47 -8.93
N ALA A 316 1.82 6.52 -8.39
CA ALA A 316 2.51 6.69 -7.10
C ALA A 316 3.24 8.04 -7.02
N ARG A 317 3.90 8.49 -8.10
CA ARG A 317 4.59 9.79 -8.18
C ARG A 317 3.71 11.01 -8.46
N GLY A 318 2.40 10.82 -8.64
CA GLY A 318 1.44 11.93 -8.71
C GLY A 318 1.32 12.67 -7.38
N THR A 319 1.75 12.04 -6.28
CA THR A 319 1.81 12.62 -4.92
C THR A 319 3.26 12.85 -4.54
N SER A 320 3.57 13.98 -3.90
CA SER A 320 4.94 14.31 -3.51
C SER A 320 5.44 13.40 -2.37
N ALA A 321 6.75 13.20 -2.29
CA ALA A 321 7.35 12.48 -1.16
C ALA A 321 7.07 13.16 0.18
N GLU A 322 6.92 14.48 0.21
CA GLU A 322 6.57 15.22 1.42
C GLU A 322 5.11 14.95 1.86
N ASP A 323 4.18 14.86 0.90
CA ASP A 323 2.79 14.51 1.22
C ASP A 323 2.64 13.05 1.63
N TYR A 324 3.43 12.13 1.06
CA TYR A 324 3.51 10.77 1.59
C TYR A 324 4.08 10.71 3.00
N LYS A 325 5.10 11.52 3.33
CA LYS A 325 5.59 11.61 4.72
C LYS A 325 4.50 12.06 5.68
N LYS A 326 3.60 12.97 5.28
CA LYS A 326 2.43 13.35 6.11
C LYS A 326 1.48 12.18 6.31
N LEU A 327 1.30 11.32 5.30
CA LEU A 327 0.48 10.11 5.40
C LEU A 327 1.13 9.04 6.28
N VAL A 328 2.42 8.77 6.11
CA VAL A 328 3.21 7.85 6.95
C VAL A 328 3.17 8.28 8.42
N ASN A 329 3.27 9.58 8.69
CA ASN A 329 3.19 10.11 10.05
C ASN A 329 1.76 10.22 10.60
N SER A 330 0.73 9.90 9.81
CA SER A 330 -0.66 9.97 10.23
C SER A 330 -1.04 8.70 11.01
N PRO A 331 -1.50 8.81 12.26
CA PRO A 331 -1.82 7.62 13.08
C PRO A 331 -3.02 6.81 12.56
N ASN A 332 -3.79 7.35 11.61
CA ASN A 332 -4.94 6.68 11.01
C ASN A 332 -4.62 5.97 9.69
N VAL A 333 -3.42 6.16 9.13
CA VAL A 333 -3.00 5.49 7.91
C VAL A 333 -2.12 4.32 8.30
N LEU A 334 -2.38 3.15 7.71
CA LEU A 334 -1.58 1.95 7.97
C LEU A 334 -0.84 1.48 6.73
N PHE A 335 0.45 1.21 6.95
CA PHE A 335 1.38 0.50 6.07
C PHE A 335 1.65 -0.90 6.62
N LEU A 336 2.30 -1.76 5.82
CA LEU A 336 2.59 -3.16 6.17
C LEU A 336 3.45 -3.27 7.43
N GLU A 337 4.36 -2.31 7.60
CA GLU A 337 5.33 -2.24 8.68
C GLU A 337 4.69 -1.83 10.01
N ASP A 338 3.48 -1.25 10.01
CA ASP A 338 2.85 -0.70 11.22
C ASP A 338 2.37 -1.78 12.17
N GLN A 339 2.69 -1.64 13.46
CA GLN A 339 2.28 -2.60 14.49
C GLN A 339 0.76 -2.79 14.54
N ALA A 340 -0.01 -1.71 14.33
CA ALA A 340 -1.47 -1.79 14.29
C ALA A 340 -1.99 -2.64 13.11
N TYR A 341 -1.28 -2.68 11.98
CA TYR A 341 -1.59 -3.59 10.87
C TYR A 341 -1.22 -5.04 11.22
N LEU A 342 -0.02 -5.25 11.78
CA LEU A 342 0.47 -6.57 12.18
C LEU A 342 -0.44 -7.22 13.24
N ASP A 343 -0.81 -6.46 14.27
CA ASP A 343 -1.72 -6.92 15.34
C ASP A 343 -3.14 -7.13 14.80
N GLY A 344 -3.64 -6.17 14.02
CA GLY A 344 -4.99 -6.20 13.49
C GLY A 344 -5.24 -7.37 12.52
N THR A 345 -4.21 -7.79 11.78
CA THR A 345 -4.31 -8.92 10.85
C THR A 345 -3.99 -10.28 11.48
N ALA A 346 -3.60 -10.36 12.76
CA ALA A 346 -3.18 -11.61 13.39
C ALA A 346 -4.26 -12.71 13.34
N GLU A 347 -5.52 -12.39 13.64
CA GLU A 347 -6.64 -13.35 13.55
C GLU A 347 -6.88 -13.79 12.10
N TYR A 348 -6.85 -12.84 11.16
CA TYR A 348 -6.98 -13.11 9.74
C TYR A 348 -5.88 -14.06 9.24
N ARG A 349 -4.62 -13.80 9.62
CA ARG A 349 -3.49 -14.63 9.24
C ARG A 349 -3.56 -16.03 9.85
N ALA A 350 -3.97 -16.13 11.10
CA ALA A 350 -4.19 -17.42 11.75
C ALA A 350 -5.26 -18.24 11.02
N ALA A 351 -6.36 -17.60 10.57
CA ALA A 351 -7.38 -18.26 9.75
C ALA A 351 -6.83 -18.78 8.41
N CYS A 352 -5.85 -18.09 7.82
CA CYS A 352 -5.13 -18.53 6.61
C CYS A 352 -4.03 -19.58 6.88
N GLY A 353 -3.82 -20.01 8.13
CA GLY A 353 -2.74 -20.94 8.50
C GLY A 353 -1.35 -20.31 8.49
N PHE A 354 -1.25 -18.99 8.64
CA PHE A 354 0.02 -18.27 8.72
C PHE A 354 0.31 -17.73 10.12
N GLU A 355 1.59 -17.74 10.48
CA GLU A 355 2.12 -16.94 11.58
C GLU A 355 1.94 -15.44 11.31
N PRO A 356 1.85 -14.58 12.35
CA PRO A 356 1.91 -13.14 12.20
C PRO A 356 3.07 -12.69 11.31
N VAL A 357 2.86 -11.65 10.49
CA VAL A 357 3.94 -11.11 9.65
C VAL A 357 5.07 -10.63 10.56
N LYS A 358 6.29 -11.07 10.25
CA LYS A 358 7.50 -10.61 10.93
C LYS A 358 8.22 -9.63 10.03
N ILE A 359 8.23 -8.36 10.42
CA ILE A 359 9.01 -7.34 9.75
C ILE A 359 10.39 -7.33 10.39
N ASP A 360 11.39 -7.75 9.65
CA ASP A 360 12.78 -7.63 10.10
C ASP A 360 13.21 -6.17 9.98
N ARG A 361 13.32 -5.49 11.12
CA ARG A 361 13.79 -4.11 11.22
C ARG A 361 15.28 -4.04 11.53
N THR A 362 15.99 -5.16 11.55
CA THR A 362 17.43 -5.15 11.83
C THR A 362 18.17 -4.41 10.71
N ALA A 363 18.96 -3.41 11.09
CA ALA A 363 19.77 -2.66 10.16
C ALA A 363 20.99 -3.48 9.75
N ASP A 364 21.19 -3.66 8.45
CA ASP A 364 22.45 -4.14 7.89
C ASP A 364 23.22 -2.99 7.26
N PHE A 365 24.16 -2.42 8.03
CA PHE A 365 25.02 -1.33 7.58
C PHE A 365 26.10 -1.80 6.58
N THR A 366 26.20 -3.09 6.28
CA THR A 366 27.21 -3.63 5.36
C THR A 366 27.08 -3.01 3.97
N GLY A 367 28.20 -2.53 3.43
CA GLY A 367 28.27 -1.98 2.08
C GLY A 367 29.37 -0.97 1.88
N GLU A 368 29.52 -0.54 0.63
CA GLU A 368 30.28 0.65 0.28
C GLU A 368 29.34 1.85 0.23
N TRP A 369 29.76 2.94 0.83
CA TRP A 369 28.94 4.12 1.05
C TRP A 369 29.73 5.35 0.59
N ARG A 370 29.14 6.21 -0.24
CA ARG A 370 29.77 7.46 -0.67
C ARG A 370 28.94 8.66 -0.24
N ILE A 371 29.62 9.70 0.27
CA ILE A 371 28.91 10.87 0.78
C ILE A 371 28.13 11.57 -0.34
N ASP A 372 26.93 11.98 -0.01
CA ASP A 372 26.10 12.89 -0.80
C ASP A 372 26.16 14.27 -0.16
N GLU A 373 27.09 15.10 -0.61
CA GLU A 373 27.26 16.46 -0.08
C GLU A 373 26.02 17.33 -0.30
N SER A 374 25.20 17.02 -1.31
CA SER A 374 23.99 17.79 -1.64
C SER A 374 22.82 17.53 -0.68
N GLU A 375 22.77 16.32 -0.12
CA GLU A 375 21.79 15.97 0.92
C GLU A 375 22.34 16.08 2.35
N SER A 376 23.64 16.32 2.49
CA SER A 376 24.31 16.46 3.78
C SER A 376 24.31 17.92 4.26
N SER A 377 24.38 18.11 5.58
CA SER A 377 24.55 19.42 6.19
C SER A 377 25.60 19.38 7.29
N ILE A 378 26.56 20.31 7.21
CA ILE A 378 27.61 20.48 8.21
C ILE A 378 27.42 21.82 8.90
N SER A 379 27.43 21.78 10.23
CA SER A 379 27.38 22.97 11.05
C SER A 379 28.61 23.85 10.81
N ARG A 380 28.40 25.18 10.79
CA ARG A 380 29.45 26.22 10.66
C ARG A 380 30.09 26.39 9.27
N ASN A 381 29.50 25.85 8.21
CA ASN A 381 29.96 26.05 6.82
C ASN A 381 31.46 25.74 6.61
N THR A 382 32.03 24.80 7.36
CA THR A 382 33.44 24.42 7.22
C THR A 382 33.71 23.55 6.00
N GLY A 383 32.69 23.22 5.21
CA GLY A 383 32.77 22.24 4.13
C GLY A 383 32.95 20.81 4.62
N PHE A 384 33.12 19.87 3.68
CA PHE A 384 33.23 18.43 3.91
C PHE A 384 34.66 17.92 4.07
N SER A 385 35.66 18.80 4.10
CA SER A 385 37.09 18.42 4.12
C SER A 385 37.50 17.49 5.26
N ASN A 386 36.80 17.54 6.41
CA ASN A 386 37.06 16.66 7.56
C ASN A 386 36.10 15.46 7.63
N THR A 387 35.34 15.19 6.57
CA THR A 387 34.36 14.11 6.50
C THR A 387 34.84 13.05 5.53
N PRO A 388 34.82 11.75 5.90
CA PRO A 388 35.16 10.70 4.95
C PRO A 388 34.25 10.74 3.73
N TYR A 389 34.84 10.78 2.54
CA TYR A 389 34.08 10.79 1.28
C TYR A 389 33.53 9.39 0.95
N LYS A 390 34.15 8.34 1.51
CA LYS A 390 33.75 6.94 1.35
C LYS A 390 33.89 6.17 2.67
N LEU A 391 32.92 5.31 2.94
CA LEU A 391 32.96 4.30 4.01
C LEU A 391 32.82 2.91 3.39
N VAL A 392 33.59 1.94 3.88
CA VAL A 392 33.36 0.51 3.62
C VAL A 392 33.04 -0.13 4.97
N VAL A 393 31.81 -0.60 5.11
CA VAL A 393 31.27 -1.10 6.37
C VAL A 393 31.04 -2.60 6.26
N LYS A 394 31.46 -3.35 7.29
CA LYS A 394 31.06 -4.74 7.53
C LYS A 394 30.34 -4.80 8.86
N HIS A 395 29.10 -5.26 8.85
CA HIS A 395 28.28 -5.40 10.04
C HIS A 395 27.97 -6.89 10.28
N ASP A 396 28.39 -7.41 11.43
CA ASP A 396 27.99 -8.73 11.91
C ASP A 396 27.30 -8.64 13.28
N GLN A 397 26.91 -9.78 13.84
CA GLN A 397 26.16 -9.81 15.10
C GLN A 397 26.95 -9.30 16.32
N LYS A 398 28.27 -9.26 16.25
CA LYS A 398 29.16 -8.91 17.37
C LYS A 398 29.87 -7.58 17.15
N ASN A 399 30.22 -7.26 15.91
CA ASN A 399 31.06 -6.11 15.59
C ASN A 399 30.56 -5.35 14.36
N ILE A 400 30.93 -4.08 14.31
CA ILE A 400 30.92 -3.28 13.08
C ILE A 400 32.35 -2.84 12.77
N SER A 401 32.83 -3.20 11.58
CA SER A 401 34.12 -2.73 11.06
C SER A 401 33.86 -1.63 10.02
N VAL A 402 34.50 -0.49 10.22
CA VAL A 402 34.36 0.69 9.36
C VAL A 402 35.73 1.08 8.83
N ARG A 403 35.90 1.03 7.52
CA ARG A 403 37.02 1.66 6.82
C ARG A 403 36.58 3.00 6.26
N SER A 404 37.21 4.07 6.70
CA SER A 404 36.89 5.44 6.29
C SER A 404 37.99 6.01 5.41
N PHE A 405 37.61 6.67 4.32
CA PHE A 405 38.54 7.24 3.34
C PHE A 405 38.32 8.75 3.29
N SER A 406 39.38 9.51 3.53
CA SER A 406 39.36 10.98 3.57
C SER A 406 40.43 11.54 2.64
N VAL A 407 40.13 12.65 1.97
CA VAL A 407 41.11 13.33 1.10
C VAL A 407 42.07 14.13 1.97
N VAL A 408 43.37 14.04 1.69
CA VAL A 408 44.41 14.88 2.28
C VAL A 408 45.09 15.71 1.20
N GLU A 409 45.52 16.92 1.55
CA GLU A 409 45.97 17.93 0.58
C GLU A 409 47.33 17.58 -0.08
N TRP A 410 48.20 16.86 0.63
CA TRP A 410 49.60 16.67 0.25
C TRP A 410 50.05 15.21 0.21
N ASP A 411 49.13 14.25 0.18
CA ASP A 411 49.44 12.81 0.16
C ASP A 411 48.30 11.99 -0.47
N ASP A 412 48.48 10.67 -0.57
CA ASP A 412 47.41 9.73 -0.90
C ASP A 412 46.27 9.79 0.15
N ASP A 413 45.04 9.42 -0.25
CA ASP A 413 43.88 9.41 0.65
C ASP A 413 44.19 8.70 1.98
N ASP A 414 43.85 9.36 3.09
CA ASP A 414 43.97 8.77 4.42
C ASP A 414 42.91 7.70 4.61
N VAL A 415 43.33 6.50 4.98
CA VAL A 415 42.47 5.34 5.20
C VAL A 415 42.59 4.89 6.65
N THR A 416 41.51 5.07 7.40
CA THR A 416 41.41 4.58 8.77
C THR A 416 40.53 3.34 8.82
N GLU A 417 40.90 2.36 9.65
CA GLU A 417 40.10 1.16 9.89
C GLU A 417 39.83 1.03 11.39
N LEU A 418 38.57 0.83 11.73
CA LEU A 418 38.13 0.68 13.11
C LEU A 418 37.17 -0.50 13.20
N THR A 419 37.37 -1.38 14.17
CA THR A 419 36.42 -2.43 14.53
C THR A 419 35.85 -2.13 15.90
N LEU A 420 34.52 -2.00 15.96
CA LEU A 420 33.77 -1.61 17.15
C LEU A 420 32.87 -2.77 17.60
N PRO A 421 33.08 -3.36 18.79
CA PRO A 421 32.14 -4.31 19.37
C PRO A 421 30.80 -3.64 19.67
N LEU A 422 29.71 -4.39 19.44
CA LEU A 422 28.33 -3.98 19.65
C LEU A 422 27.78 -4.43 21.03
N ASP A 423 28.67 -4.73 21.99
CA ASP A 423 28.31 -5.28 23.30
C ASP A 423 27.95 -4.23 24.35
N GLY A 424 27.94 -2.94 23.98
CA GLY A 424 27.59 -1.83 24.86
C GLY A 424 28.62 -1.53 25.95
N LYS A 425 29.82 -2.10 25.88
CA LYS A 425 30.89 -1.84 26.85
C LYS A 425 31.75 -0.66 26.45
N GLU A 426 32.42 -0.08 27.44
CA GLU A 426 33.40 0.97 27.22
C GLU A 426 34.65 0.41 26.54
N ILE A 427 35.08 1.08 25.48
CA ILE A 427 36.34 0.84 24.78
C ILE A 427 37.21 2.06 25.01
N THR A 428 38.46 1.83 25.42
CA THR A 428 39.45 2.90 25.57
C THR A 428 40.44 2.86 24.42
N SER A 429 40.68 4.02 23.81
CA SER A 429 41.72 4.23 22.82
C SER A 429 42.34 5.62 22.99
N THR A 430 43.28 5.98 22.13
CA THR A 430 43.83 7.32 22.06
C THR A 430 43.04 8.15 21.04
N GLY A 431 42.74 9.41 21.36
CA GLY A 431 42.01 10.36 20.50
C GLY A 431 42.80 11.65 20.27
N PHE A 432 42.06 12.74 20.06
CA PHE A 432 42.61 14.08 19.78
C PHE A 432 43.71 14.49 20.78
N MET A 433 44.82 15.07 20.29
CA MET A 433 46.01 15.44 21.09
C MET A 433 46.54 14.31 21.99
N ASN A 434 46.55 13.07 21.49
CA ASN A 434 46.95 11.88 22.26
C ASN A 434 46.18 11.70 23.59
N SER A 435 44.96 12.25 23.68
CA SER A 435 44.15 12.22 24.88
C SER A 435 43.38 10.90 25.00
N PRO A 436 43.10 10.40 26.21
CA PRO A 436 42.22 9.24 26.39
C PRO A 436 40.86 9.46 25.75
N ARG A 437 40.44 8.51 24.91
CA ARG A 437 39.13 8.42 24.28
C ARG A 437 38.41 7.20 24.80
N VAL A 438 37.21 7.39 25.34
CA VAL A 438 36.30 6.32 25.74
C VAL A 438 35.11 6.31 24.79
N GLN A 439 34.75 5.14 24.26
CA GLN A 439 33.60 4.97 23.37
C GLN A 439 32.68 3.87 23.87
N VAL A 440 31.38 4.04 23.69
CA VAL A 440 30.35 3.02 23.93
C VAL A 440 29.51 2.89 22.67
N ILE A 441 29.40 1.67 22.16
CA ILE A 441 28.71 1.39 20.90
C ILE A 441 27.63 0.35 21.15
N PHE A 442 26.41 0.64 20.68
CA PHE A 442 25.28 -0.25 20.83
C PHE A 442 24.24 -0.04 19.74
N LEU A 443 23.49 -1.10 19.46
CA LEU A 443 22.28 -1.04 18.65
C LEU A 443 21.07 -0.70 19.54
N SER A 444 20.06 -0.04 18.96
CA SER A 444 18.74 0.10 19.60
C SER A 444 18.15 -1.28 19.95
N PRO A 445 17.17 -1.37 20.87
CA PRO A 445 16.46 -2.63 21.13
C PRO A 445 15.83 -3.26 19.87
N ALA A 446 15.37 -2.42 18.93
CA ALA A 446 14.84 -2.83 17.63
C ALA A 446 15.93 -3.22 16.61
N LYS A 447 17.21 -2.95 16.93
CA LYS A 447 18.40 -3.18 16.10
C LYS A 447 18.40 -2.43 14.76
N ASP A 448 17.64 -1.34 14.67
CA ASP A 448 17.50 -0.50 13.48
C ASP A 448 18.45 0.72 13.47
N THR A 449 19.03 1.04 14.62
CA THR A 449 19.82 2.25 14.85
C THR A 449 21.10 1.89 15.57
N LEU A 450 22.24 2.34 15.06
CA LEU A 450 23.54 2.24 15.75
C LEU A 450 23.84 3.56 16.44
N THR A 451 24.27 3.51 17.70
CA THR A 451 24.74 4.67 18.45
C THR A 451 26.19 4.47 18.86
N ILE A 452 27.00 5.50 18.67
CA ILE A 452 28.38 5.61 19.15
C ILE A 452 28.45 6.84 20.06
N ASP A 453 28.50 6.64 21.36
CA ASP A 453 28.78 7.69 22.33
C ASP A 453 30.29 7.74 22.57
N THR A 454 30.88 8.93 22.47
CA THR A 454 32.32 9.16 22.61
C THR A 454 32.60 10.24 23.63
N ARG A 455 33.63 10.03 24.46
CA ARG A 455 34.15 11.00 25.42
C ARG A 455 35.66 11.08 25.29
N ILE A 456 36.19 12.28 25.07
CA ILE A 456 37.63 12.54 25.03
C ILE A 456 37.97 13.45 26.19
N THR A 457 38.88 13.01 27.06
CA THR A 457 39.32 13.81 28.22
C THR A 457 40.64 14.47 27.88
N THR A 458 40.62 15.78 27.60
CA THR A 458 41.80 16.49 27.12
C THR A 458 42.23 17.63 28.05
N LYS A 459 43.51 18.00 28.02
CA LYS A 459 44.09 19.07 28.85
C LYS A 459 44.68 20.16 27.97
N PHE A 460 44.32 21.42 28.23
CA PHE A 460 44.84 22.59 27.51
C PHE A 460 45.79 23.40 28.39
N GLY A 461 47.10 23.22 28.22
CA GLY A 461 48.11 23.87 29.06
C GLY A 461 47.96 23.47 30.53
N ASP A 462 47.97 24.46 31.42
CA ASP A 462 47.83 24.26 32.88
C ASP A 462 46.38 24.16 33.37
N LYS A 463 45.40 24.26 32.46
CA LYS A 463 43.98 24.16 32.85
C LYS A 463 43.61 22.73 33.27
N PRO A 464 42.58 22.56 34.11
CA PRO A 464 42.03 21.24 34.41
C PRO A 464 41.60 20.50 33.14
N PRO A 465 41.66 19.15 33.12
CA PRO A 465 41.13 18.36 32.02
C PRO A 465 39.64 18.65 31.78
N VAL A 466 39.24 18.66 30.51
CA VAL A 466 37.86 18.88 30.07
C VAL A 466 37.41 17.67 29.25
N ASP A 467 36.22 17.18 29.55
CA ASP A 467 35.55 16.16 28.76
C ASP A 467 34.87 16.80 27.55
N ILE A 468 35.24 16.34 26.37
CA ILE A 468 34.54 16.64 25.12
C ILE A 468 33.69 15.43 24.80
N LYS A 469 32.37 15.59 24.79
CA LYS A 469 31.44 14.52 24.43
C LYS A 469 30.98 14.68 22.99
N SER A 470 30.85 13.55 22.31
CA SER A 470 30.17 13.48 21.04
C SER A 470 29.29 12.23 20.98
N LYS A 471 28.25 12.31 20.17
CA LYS A 471 27.30 11.25 19.90
C LYS A 471 27.10 11.15 18.41
N GLU A 472 27.23 9.94 17.89
CA GLU A 472 26.98 9.62 16.50
C GLU A 472 25.87 8.58 16.40
N VAL A 473 24.87 8.85 15.56
CA VAL A 473 23.69 7.97 15.38
C VAL A 473 23.56 7.62 13.91
N TRP A 474 23.60 6.33 13.60
CA TRP A 474 23.48 5.81 12.24
C TRP A 474 22.10 5.18 12.06
N THR A 475 21.46 5.56 10.97
CA THR A 475 20.18 4.99 10.56
C THR A 475 20.23 4.70 9.06
N LEU A 476 19.62 3.60 8.65
CA LEU A 476 19.37 3.33 7.24
C LEU A 476 18.08 4.00 6.80
N ALA A 477 18.11 4.62 5.63
CA ALA A 477 16.95 5.19 4.96
C ALA A 477 16.79 4.57 3.57
N GLU A 478 15.62 4.80 2.97
CA GLU A 478 15.28 4.32 1.63
C GLU A 478 15.54 2.81 1.43
N ARG A 479 15.22 2.02 2.48
CA ARG A 479 15.42 0.56 2.55
C ARG A 479 16.87 0.14 2.42
N GLY A 480 17.75 0.82 3.16
CA GLY A 480 19.18 0.50 3.19
C GLY A 480 19.96 1.00 1.98
N ARG A 481 19.39 1.87 1.14
CA ARG A 481 20.11 2.54 0.05
C ARG A 481 20.82 3.81 0.50
N LYS A 482 20.39 4.38 1.63
CA LYS A 482 21.04 5.54 2.24
C LYS A 482 21.43 5.24 3.68
N LEU A 483 22.63 5.66 4.04
CA LEU A 483 23.13 5.70 5.41
C LEU A 483 23.11 7.15 5.86
N ILE A 484 22.33 7.45 6.89
CA ILE A 484 22.28 8.77 7.50
C ILE A 484 23.02 8.68 8.83
N ILE A 485 24.03 9.54 9.00
CA ILE A 485 24.82 9.66 10.21
C ILE A 485 24.57 11.05 10.80
N ILE A 486 23.99 11.10 12.00
CA ILE A 486 23.82 12.33 12.77
C ILE A 486 24.94 12.41 13.81
N GLN A 487 25.82 13.39 13.67
CA GLN A 487 26.89 13.65 14.61
C GLN A 487 26.56 14.88 15.46
N LYS A 488 26.57 14.74 16.77
CA LYS A 488 26.45 15.83 17.73
C LYS A 488 27.72 15.89 18.56
N SER A 489 28.32 17.06 18.72
CA SER A 489 29.48 17.23 19.59
C SER A 489 29.39 18.49 20.41
N ASP A 490 29.94 18.43 21.62
CA ASP A 490 30.17 19.59 22.45
C ASP A 490 31.16 20.52 21.73
N GLY A 491 30.87 21.81 21.74
CA GLY A 491 31.77 22.79 21.15
C GLY A 491 33.02 22.96 22.01
N MET A 492 34.18 23.07 21.36
CA MET A 492 35.46 23.37 22.03
C MET A 492 35.70 24.88 22.16
N MET A 493 36.49 25.26 23.17
CA MET A 493 37.07 26.60 23.33
C MET A 493 36.05 27.75 23.23
N GLY A 494 34.95 27.65 23.98
CA GLY A 494 33.92 28.69 24.06
C GLY A 494 32.95 28.72 22.87
N ARG A 495 33.05 27.77 21.94
CA ARG A 495 32.09 27.62 20.83
C ARG A 495 30.91 26.74 21.29
N GLY A 496 29.70 27.02 20.80
CA GLY A 496 28.50 26.23 21.09
C GLY A 496 28.51 24.83 20.46
N PRO A 497 27.57 23.94 20.80
CA PRO A 497 27.49 22.59 20.26
C PRO A 497 27.34 22.57 18.73
N VAL A 498 27.76 21.47 18.12
CA VAL A 498 27.77 21.26 16.66
C VAL A 498 26.85 20.07 16.33
N THR A 499 26.07 20.18 15.26
CA THR A 499 25.29 19.05 14.73
C THR A 499 25.49 18.94 13.22
N ASN A 500 26.03 17.80 12.78
CA ASN A 500 26.17 17.48 11.36
C ASN A 500 25.19 16.36 11.01
N ARG A 501 24.63 16.43 9.80
CA ARG A 501 23.85 15.36 9.18
C ARG A 501 24.57 14.95 7.91
N LEU A 502 25.18 13.78 7.92
CA LEU A 502 25.89 13.22 6.78
C LEU A 502 24.99 12.16 6.14
N VAL A 503 24.83 12.24 4.82
CA VAL A 503 24.09 11.27 4.02
C VAL A 503 25.07 10.57 3.12
N TYR A 504 25.05 9.25 3.12
CA TYR A 504 25.82 8.43 2.21
C TYR A 504 24.92 7.57 1.35
N ASN A 505 25.22 7.47 0.06
CA ASN A 505 24.55 6.58 -0.89
C ASN A 505 25.30 5.25 -0.97
N LYS A 506 24.56 4.15 -0.95
CA LYS A 506 25.12 2.80 -1.13
C LYS A 506 25.56 2.61 -2.58
N TYR A 507 26.76 2.08 -2.77
CA TYR A 507 27.38 1.81 -4.09
C TYR A 507 27.47 0.33 -4.40
#